data_AF-A0AAD9P7C3-F1
#
_entry.id   AF-A0AAD9P7C3-F1
#
_cell.length_a   1.000
_cell.length_b   1.000
_cell.length_c   1.000
_cell.angle_alpha   90.00
_cell.angle_beta   90.00
_cell.angle_gamma   90.00
#
_symmetry.space_group_name_H-M   'P 1'
#
loop_
_entity.id
_entity.type
_entity.pdbx_description
1 polymer ?
#
loop_
_entity_poly.entity_id
_entity_poly.type
_entity_poly.pdbx_seq_one_letter_code
_entity_poly.pdbx_strand_id
1 'polypeptide(L)'
;MFHYGTLIANTTILLINGVGTILQCCYILLYMLVTPEVSTIVPVLAAAGLYESVLYYYIFAVATDEGEVTAALGSTSSLLNMLNMTMLASELRNNLRNQDANGTPTVMVVSGMAAALSWLVYGIMLRDPYIYVPNIPALIIGAGKTYATLAFTRDKDIKTI
;
A
#
# COMPACT_ATOMS: atom_id res chain seq x y z
N MET A 1 4.97 7.28 -6.01
CA MET A 1 5.20 6.21 -7.02
C MET A 1 4.89 6.62 -8.46
N PHE A 2 3.81 7.34 -8.75
CA PHE A 2 3.52 7.73 -10.14
C PHE A 2 4.61 8.63 -10.75
N HIS A 3 4.98 9.73 -10.06
CA HIS A 3 6.09 10.61 -10.49
C HIS A 3 7.46 9.90 -10.47
N TYR A 4 7.65 8.94 -9.56
CA TYR A 4 8.83 8.07 -9.58
C TYR A 4 8.88 7.25 -10.88
N GLY A 5 7.77 6.61 -11.25
CA GLY A 5 7.65 5.81 -12.47
C GLY A 5 7.86 6.60 -13.76
N THR A 6 7.56 7.91 -13.78
CA THR A 6 7.85 8.75 -14.96
C THR A 6 9.35 8.99 -15.11
N LEU A 7 10.06 9.21 -14.01
CA LEU A 7 11.52 9.46 -14.03
C LEU A 7 12.30 8.23 -14.48
N ILE A 8 11.93 7.05 -13.99
CA ILE A 8 12.57 5.79 -14.42
C ILE A 8 11.97 5.22 -15.71
N ALA A 9 11.13 5.98 -16.41
CA ALA A 9 10.46 5.61 -17.65
C ALA A 9 9.78 4.22 -17.62
N ASN A 10 9.18 3.85 -16.48
CA ASN A 10 8.64 2.52 -16.25
C ASN A 10 7.11 2.47 -16.41
N THR A 11 6.65 2.05 -17.58
CA THR A 11 5.22 2.01 -17.92
C THR A 11 4.39 1.13 -16.99
N THR A 12 4.95 0.01 -16.50
CA THR A 12 4.24 -0.89 -15.57
C THR A 12 3.91 -0.20 -14.26
N ILE A 13 4.88 0.52 -13.69
CA ILE A 13 4.68 1.27 -12.44
C ILE A 13 3.69 2.41 -12.67
N LEU A 14 3.79 3.11 -13.81
CA LEU A 14 2.85 4.18 -14.16
C LEU A 14 1.43 3.69 -14.28
N LEU A 15 1.20 2.59 -15.02
CA LEU A 15 -0.13 2.07 -15.27
C LEU A 15 -0.80 1.59 -13.98
N ILE A 16 -0.10 0.77 -13.18
CA ILE A 16 -0.69 0.19 -11.96
C ILE A 16 -0.96 1.28 -10.92
N ASN A 17 -0.03 2.22 -10.73
CA ASN A 17 -0.25 3.33 -9.79
C ASN A 17 -1.30 4.31 -10.31
N GLY A 18 -1.37 4.56 -11.61
CA GLY A 18 -2.39 5.44 -12.21
C GLY A 18 -3.80 4.89 -11.99
N VAL A 19 -4.02 3.60 -12.26
CA VAL A 19 -5.29 2.92 -11.96
C VAL A 19 -5.59 2.98 -10.46
N GLY A 20 -4.60 2.68 -9.61
CA GLY A 20 -4.75 2.74 -8.15
C GLY A 20 -5.14 4.14 -7.65
N THR A 21 -4.51 5.19 -8.16
CA THR A 21 -4.82 6.58 -7.83
C THR A 21 -6.25 6.94 -8.23
N ILE A 22 -6.69 6.56 -9.44
CA ILE A 22 -8.06 6.81 -9.89
C ILE A 22 -9.07 6.13 -8.94
N LEU A 23 -8.87 4.85 -8.64
CA LEU A 23 -9.73 4.09 -7.72
C LEU A 23 -9.75 4.70 -6.31
N GLN A 24 -8.58 5.11 -5.79
CA GLN A 24 -8.47 5.74 -4.47
C GLN A 24 -9.18 7.09 -4.42
N CYS A 25 -9.04 7.91 -5.45
CA CYS A 25 -9.76 9.18 -5.57
C CYS A 25 -11.28 8.95 -5.61
N CYS A 26 -11.75 8.00 -6.42
CA CYS A 26 -13.17 7.63 -6.44
C CYS A 26 -13.66 7.17 -5.06
N TYR A 27 -12.87 6.35 -4.35
CA TYR A 27 -13.22 5.89 -3.01
C TYR A 27 -13.34 7.04 -2.00
N ILE A 28 -12.36 7.95 -1.97
CA ILE A 28 -12.38 9.12 -1.07
C ILE A 28 -13.55 10.04 -1.39
N LEU A 29 -13.84 10.29 -2.68
CA LEU A 29 -14.97 11.10 -3.11
C LEU A 29 -16.30 10.49 -2.66
N LEU A 30 -16.49 9.19 -2.88
CA LEU A 30 -17.70 8.49 -2.41
C LEU A 30 -17.83 8.55 -0.89
N TYR A 31 -16.72 8.35 -0.16
CA TYR A 31 -16.71 8.46 1.30
C TYR A 31 -17.19 9.85 1.77
N MET A 32 -16.66 10.92 1.18
CA MET A 32 -17.04 12.30 1.52
C MET A 32 -18.48 12.64 1.15
N LEU A 33 -19.02 12.06 0.07
CA LEU A 33 -20.39 12.30 -0.36
C LEU A 33 -21.43 11.54 0.46
N VAL A 34 -21.07 10.36 0.97
CA VAL A 34 -22.01 9.46 1.65
C VAL A 34 -21.95 9.61 3.17
N THR A 35 -20.76 9.88 3.73
CA THR A 35 -20.57 9.87 5.19
C THR A 35 -20.67 11.29 5.76
N PRO A 36 -21.50 11.53 6.79
CA PRO A 36 -21.68 12.86 7.37
C PRO A 36 -20.49 13.35 8.22
N GLU A 37 -19.62 12.44 8.68
CA GLU A 37 -18.50 12.73 9.59
C GLU A 37 -17.15 12.89 8.88
N VAL A 38 -17.09 13.80 7.90
CA VAL A 38 -15.84 14.11 7.16
C VAL A 38 -14.77 14.80 8.01
N SER A 39 -15.09 15.24 9.23
CA SER A 39 -14.14 15.92 10.13
C SER A 39 -12.93 15.06 10.50
N THR A 40 -13.04 13.73 10.41
CA THR A 40 -11.95 12.79 10.67
C THR A 40 -10.95 12.67 9.52
N ILE A 41 -11.40 12.85 8.26
CA ILE A 41 -10.54 12.71 7.08
C ILE A 41 -9.84 14.01 6.70
N VAL A 42 -10.45 15.16 6.99
CA VAL A 42 -9.90 16.49 6.63
C VAL A 42 -8.49 16.72 7.19
N PRO A 43 -8.17 16.45 8.48
CA PRO A 43 -6.82 16.62 8.99
C PRO A 43 -5.79 15.70 8.32
N VAL A 44 -6.20 14.47 7.98
CA VAL A 44 -5.33 13.51 7.29
C VAL A 44 -5.02 13.99 5.87
N LEU A 45 -6.02 14.48 5.14
CA LEU A 45 -5.83 15.05 3.80
C LEU A 45 -4.98 16.32 3.84
N ALA A 46 -5.18 17.18 4.86
CA ALA A 46 -4.36 18.37 5.05
C ALA A 46 -2.91 18.03 5.36
N ALA A 47 -2.65 17.05 6.23
CA ALA A 47 -1.30 16.57 6.54
C ALA A 47 -0.63 15.95 5.32
N ALA A 48 -1.36 15.15 4.54
CA ALA A 48 -0.87 14.60 3.28
C ALA A 48 -0.53 15.71 2.27
N GLY A 49 -1.42 16.69 2.09
CA GLY A 49 -1.19 17.83 1.20
C GLY A 49 0.01 18.69 1.61
N LEU A 50 0.20 18.91 2.92
CA LEU A 50 1.36 19.62 3.44
C LEU A 50 2.65 18.83 3.18
N TYR A 51 2.65 17.53 3.45
CA TYR A 51 3.78 16.65 3.18
C TYR A 51 4.19 16.66 1.70
N GLU A 52 3.23 16.48 0.79
CA GLU A 52 3.47 16.56 -0.65
C GLU A 52 4.01 17.94 -1.06
N SER A 53 3.47 19.02 -0.50
CA SER A 53 3.95 20.38 -0.78
C SER A 53 5.41 20.59 -0.38
N VAL A 54 5.81 20.07 0.79
CA VAL A 54 7.21 20.12 1.26
C VAL A 54 8.12 19.28 0.37
N LEU A 55 7.67 18.09 -0.03
CA LEU A 55 8.41 17.22 -0.95
C LEU A 55 8.61 17.88 -2.31
N TYR A 56 7.57 18.50 -2.87
CA TYR A 56 7.67 19.25 -4.12
C TYR A 56 8.58 20.47 -3.98
N TYR A 57 8.51 21.20 -2.86
CA TYR A 57 9.44 22.28 -2.61
C TYR A 57 10.89 21.79 -2.61
N TYR A 58 11.19 20.68 -1.93
CA TYR A 58 12.52 20.08 -1.97
C TYR A 58 12.96 19.72 -3.40
N ILE A 59 12.09 19.05 -4.17
CA ILE A 59 12.39 18.64 -5.55
C ILE A 59 12.68 19.84 -6.47
N PHE A 60 11.91 20.93 -6.35
CA PHE A 60 12.04 22.07 -7.26
C PHE A 60 13.05 23.14 -6.83
N ALA A 61 13.25 23.31 -5.52
CA ALA A 61 14.05 24.41 -4.98
C ALA A 61 15.39 23.98 -4.38
N VAL A 62 15.57 22.68 -4.08
CA VAL A 62 16.75 22.19 -3.36
C VAL A 62 17.50 21.12 -4.14
N ALA A 63 16.79 20.15 -4.73
CA ALA A 63 17.42 19.07 -5.48
C ALA A 63 18.18 19.62 -6.70
N THR A 64 19.41 19.16 -6.88
CA THR A 64 20.35 19.70 -7.85
C THR A 64 20.46 18.86 -9.12
N ASP A 65 20.16 17.56 -9.02
CA ASP A 65 20.21 16.62 -10.14
C ASP A 65 19.06 15.59 -10.11
N GLU A 66 18.86 14.91 -11.24
CA GLU A 66 17.81 13.90 -11.40
C GLU A 66 17.97 12.70 -10.44
N GLY A 67 19.19 12.39 -10.02
CA GLY A 67 19.48 11.33 -9.05
C GLY A 67 18.95 11.65 -7.66
N GLU A 68 19.14 12.88 -7.19
CA GLU A 68 18.56 13.37 -5.93
C GLU A 68 17.03 13.35 -5.95
N VAL A 69 16.43 13.80 -7.06
CA VAL A 69 14.97 13.78 -7.26
C VAL A 69 14.45 12.33 -7.23
N THR A 70 15.12 11.43 -7.95
CA THR A 70 14.77 10.01 -8.02
C THR A 70 14.88 9.36 -6.63
N ALA A 71 15.96 9.64 -5.89
CA ALA A 71 16.17 9.10 -4.56
C ALA A 71 15.11 9.61 -3.56
N ALA A 72 14.76 10.89 -3.60
CA ALA A 72 13.71 11.46 -2.76
C ALA A 72 12.34 10.83 -3.06
N LEU A 73 11.92 10.80 -4.32
CA LEU A 73 10.63 10.22 -4.70
C LEU A 73 10.56 8.71 -4.42
N GLY A 74 11.64 7.98 -4.69
CA GLY A 74 11.74 6.54 -4.45
C GLY A 74 11.72 6.22 -2.96
N SER A 75 12.54 6.91 -2.16
CA SER A 75 12.61 6.68 -0.72
C SER A 75 11.31 7.06 -0.01
N THR A 76 10.72 8.21 -0.34
CA THR A 76 9.39 8.61 0.15
C THR A 76 8.33 7.57 -0.20
N SER A 77 8.27 7.15 -1.46
CA SER A 77 7.27 6.18 -1.91
C SER A 77 7.41 4.84 -1.19
N SER A 78 8.63 4.35 -1.04
CA SER A 78 8.94 3.11 -0.32
C SER A 78 8.57 3.23 1.15
N LEU A 79 8.94 4.34 1.80
CA LEU A 79 8.62 4.60 3.21
C LEU A 79 7.11 4.64 3.45
N LEU A 80 6.36 5.40 2.65
CA LEU A 80 4.90 5.46 2.76
C LEU A 80 4.26 4.09 2.56
N ASN A 81 4.76 3.29 1.60
CA ASN A 81 4.26 1.93 1.41
C ASN A 81 4.51 1.03 2.63
N MET A 82 5.68 1.14 3.27
CA MET A 82 5.97 0.43 4.52
C MET A 82 5.10 0.91 5.68
N LEU A 83 4.83 2.21 5.79
CA LEU A 83 3.93 2.75 6.81
C LEU A 83 2.51 2.21 6.65
N ASN A 84 2.01 2.06 5.42
CA ASN A 84 0.71 1.45 5.15
C ASN A 84 0.62 -0.01 5.64
N MET A 85 1.76 -0.72 5.76
CA MET A 85 1.77 -2.09 6.30
C MET A 85 1.45 -2.16 7.79
N THR A 86 1.52 -1.04 8.53
CA THR A 86 1.20 -1.02 9.97
C THR A 86 -0.23 -1.47 10.25
N MET A 87 -1.19 -1.07 9.42
CA MET A 87 -2.58 -1.52 9.51
C MET A 87 -2.67 -3.03 9.30
N LEU A 88 -2.04 -3.57 8.25
CA LEU A 88 -2.03 -5.01 7.97
C LEU A 88 -1.36 -5.83 9.08
N ALA A 89 -0.29 -5.30 9.68
CA ALA A 89 0.38 -5.93 10.82
C ALA A 89 -0.51 -5.94 12.07
N SER A 90 -1.25 -4.85 12.32
CA SER A 90 -2.21 -4.76 13.43
C SER A 90 -3.35 -5.77 13.26
N GLU A 91 -3.92 -5.87 12.06
CA GLU A 91 -4.93 -6.88 11.73
C GLU A 91 -4.39 -8.30 11.94
N LEU A 92 -3.19 -8.61 11.41
CA LEU A 92 -2.56 -9.91 11.62
C LEU A 92 -2.41 -10.23 13.11
N ARG A 93 -1.89 -9.27 13.90
CA ARG A 93 -1.75 -9.42 15.35
C ARG A 93 -3.10 -9.73 16.01
N ASN A 94 -4.17 -9.05 15.62
CA ASN A 94 -5.50 -9.28 16.15
C ASN A 94 -6.02 -10.67 15.76
N ASN A 95 -5.85 -11.09 14.51
CA ASN A 95 -6.28 -12.41 14.06
C ASN A 95 -5.56 -13.53 14.82
N LEU A 96 -4.25 -13.40 15.03
CA LEU A 96 -3.46 -14.37 15.80
C LEU A 96 -3.85 -14.38 17.29
N ARG A 97 -4.02 -13.20 17.89
CA ARG A 97 -4.34 -13.06 19.31
C ARG A 97 -5.73 -13.59 19.64
N ASN A 98 -6.71 -13.26 18.80
CA ASN A 98 -8.11 -13.62 19.03
C ASN A 98 -8.46 -14.98 18.43
N GLN A 99 -7.54 -15.59 17.66
CA GLN A 99 -7.77 -16.82 16.89
C GLN A 99 -9.04 -16.72 16.05
N ASP A 100 -9.24 -15.55 15.44
CA ASP A 100 -10.42 -15.23 14.65
C ASP A 100 -9.97 -14.43 13.43
N ALA A 101 -10.20 -14.99 12.25
CA ALA A 101 -9.96 -14.34 10.97
C ALA A 101 -11.26 -14.14 10.17
N ASN A 102 -12.43 -14.24 10.83
CA ASN A 102 -13.71 -13.97 10.20
C ASN A 102 -13.78 -12.50 9.76
N GLY A 103 -14.27 -12.27 8.54
CA GLY A 103 -14.28 -10.94 7.93
C GLY A 103 -13.04 -10.58 7.12
N THR A 104 -12.00 -11.43 7.10
CA THR A 104 -10.87 -11.31 6.17
C THR A 104 -11.04 -12.32 5.02
N PRO A 105 -11.36 -11.88 3.79
CA PRO A 105 -11.48 -12.81 2.66
C PRO A 105 -10.13 -13.46 2.31
N THR A 106 -10.08 -14.80 2.32
CA THR A 106 -8.84 -15.55 2.01
C THR A 106 -8.27 -15.21 0.64
N VAL A 107 -9.13 -15.07 -0.39
CA VAL A 107 -8.72 -14.71 -1.76
C VAL A 107 -8.01 -13.37 -1.80
N MET A 108 -8.47 -12.38 -1.02
CA MET A 108 -7.85 -11.06 -0.95
C MET A 108 -6.43 -11.14 -0.37
N VAL A 109 -6.25 -11.91 0.70
CA VAL A 109 -4.94 -12.04 1.36
C VAL A 109 -3.94 -12.80 0.49
N VAL A 110 -4.36 -13.92 -0.10
CA VAL A 110 -3.52 -14.71 -1.02
C VAL A 110 -3.12 -13.89 -2.23
N SER A 111 -4.06 -13.13 -2.82
CA SER A 111 -3.78 -12.26 -3.96
C SER A 111 -2.81 -11.13 -3.58
N GLY A 112 -2.98 -10.53 -2.39
CA GLY A 112 -2.05 -9.53 -1.87
C GLY A 112 -0.65 -10.08 -1.64
N MET A 113 -0.53 -11.31 -1.12
CA MET A 113 0.75 -12.00 -0.97
C MET A 113 1.42 -12.29 -2.32
N ALA A 114 0.66 -12.76 -3.30
CA ALA A 114 1.15 -13.00 -4.66
C ALA A 114 1.60 -11.71 -5.34
N ALA A 115 0.87 -10.61 -5.13
CA ALA A 115 1.26 -9.29 -5.62
C ALA A 115 2.57 -8.81 -4.96
N ALA A 116 2.72 -8.95 -3.64
CA ALA A 116 3.94 -8.60 -2.93
C ALA A 116 5.15 -9.42 -3.43
N LEU A 117 4.98 -10.73 -3.64
CA LEU A 117 6.02 -11.58 -4.22
C LEU A 117 6.40 -11.13 -5.63
N SER A 118 5.39 -10.82 -6.46
CA SER A 118 5.61 -10.37 -7.84
C SER A 118 6.42 -9.07 -7.88
N TRP A 119 6.09 -8.10 -7.03
CA TRP A 119 6.81 -6.84 -6.93
C TRP A 119 8.20 -6.96 -6.32
N LEU A 120 8.39 -7.88 -5.35
CA LEU A 120 9.70 -8.22 -4.81
C LEU A 120 10.61 -8.74 -5.92
N VAL A 121 10.17 -9.74 -6.68
CA VAL A 121 10.93 -10.31 -7.81
C VAL A 121 11.19 -9.25 -8.88
N TYR A 122 10.16 -8.49 -9.25
CA TYR A 122 10.27 -7.44 -10.26
C TYR A 122 11.29 -6.36 -9.87
N GLY A 123 11.24 -5.85 -8.64
CA GLY A 123 12.20 -4.86 -8.16
C GLY A 123 13.63 -5.40 -8.10
N ILE A 124 13.82 -6.68 -7.73
CA ILE A 124 15.15 -7.33 -7.77
C ILE A 124 15.68 -7.39 -9.22
N MET A 125 14.83 -7.75 -10.19
CA MET A 125 15.21 -7.79 -11.61
C MET A 125 15.63 -6.40 -12.13
N LEU A 126 14.97 -5.35 -11.66
CA LEU A 126 15.30 -3.96 -11.97
C LEU A 126 16.50 -3.41 -11.15
N ARG A 127 16.98 -4.15 -10.15
CA ARG A 127 17.95 -3.69 -9.15
C ARG A 127 17.52 -2.38 -8.46
N ASP A 128 16.22 -2.25 -8.23
CA ASP A 128 15.60 -1.03 -7.69
C ASP A 128 15.14 -1.25 -6.24
N PRO A 129 15.90 -0.76 -5.25
CA PRO A 129 15.57 -0.94 -3.84
C PRO A 129 14.27 -0.24 -3.44
N TYR A 130 13.86 0.81 -4.12
CA TYR A 130 12.63 1.53 -3.82
C TYR A 130 11.38 0.70 -4.15
N ILE A 131 11.52 -0.28 -5.03
CA ILE A 131 10.46 -1.23 -5.39
C ILE A 131 10.52 -2.47 -4.49
N TYR A 132 11.68 -3.13 -4.35
CA TYR A 132 11.70 -4.45 -3.71
C TYR A 132 11.71 -4.39 -2.18
N VAL A 133 12.37 -3.41 -1.56
CA VAL A 133 12.48 -3.29 -0.09
C VAL A 133 11.11 -3.25 0.61
N PRO A 134 10.13 -2.42 0.18
CA PRO A 134 8.86 -2.33 0.88
C PRO A 134 7.99 -3.59 0.70
N ASN A 135 8.28 -4.42 -0.31
CA ASN A 135 7.55 -5.66 -0.57
C ASN A 135 8.03 -6.85 0.30
N ILE A 136 9.21 -6.76 0.91
CA ILE A 136 9.70 -7.77 1.87
C ILE A 136 8.78 -7.88 3.09
N PRO A 137 8.50 -6.81 3.86
CA PRO A 137 7.58 -6.90 4.99
C PRO A 137 6.15 -7.24 4.55
N ALA A 138 5.71 -6.76 3.38
CA ALA A 138 4.41 -7.09 2.82
C ALA A 138 4.24 -8.59 2.57
N LEU A 139 5.28 -9.25 2.05
CA LEU A 139 5.28 -10.70 1.84
C LEU A 139 5.21 -11.48 3.16
N ILE A 140 5.98 -11.05 4.17
CA ILE A 140 5.99 -11.68 5.50
C ILE A 140 4.62 -11.55 6.18
N ILE A 141 4.06 -10.34 6.20
CA ILE A 141 2.73 -10.09 6.77
C ILE A 141 1.66 -10.84 5.97
N GLY A 142 1.74 -10.85 4.64
CA GLY A 142 0.82 -11.57 3.76
C GLY A 142 0.82 -13.08 4.01
N ALA A 143 2.00 -13.68 4.20
CA ALA A 143 2.12 -15.09 4.57
C ALA A 143 1.49 -15.37 5.94
N GLY A 144 1.76 -14.52 6.93
CA GLY A 144 1.14 -14.61 8.27
C GLY A 144 -0.38 -14.48 8.21
N LYS A 145 -0.90 -13.53 7.43
CA LYS A 145 -2.35 -13.35 7.24
C LYS A 145 -2.97 -14.54 6.52
N THR A 146 -2.28 -15.09 5.50
CA THR A 146 -2.75 -16.28 4.77
C THR A 146 -2.88 -17.46 5.72
N TYR A 147 -1.86 -17.70 6.54
CA TYR A 147 -1.90 -18.70 7.60
C TYR A 147 -3.08 -18.45 8.56
N ALA A 148 -3.22 -17.23 9.07
CA ALA A 148 -4.29 -16.89 10.01
C ALA A 148 -5.69 -17.11 9.41
N THR A 149 -5.92 -16.74 8.14
CA THR A 149 -7.20 -17.00 7.46
C THR A 149 -7.47 -18.49 7.26
N LEU A 150 -6.45 -19.28 6.90
CA LEU A 150 -6.65 -20.72 6.72
C LEU A 150 -6.85 -21.46 8.06
N ALA A 151 -6.25 -20.97 9.14
CA ALA A 151 -6.34 -21.60 10.46
C ALA A 151 -7.57 -21.17 11.26
N PHE A 152 -8.03 -19.92 11.10
CA PHE A 152 -8.99 -19.29 12.02
C PHE A 152 -10.28 -18.78 11.35
N THR A 153 -10.40 -18.86 10.02
CA THR A 153 -11.71 -18.68 9.38
C THR A 153 -12.52 -19.95 9.58
N ARG A 154 -13.60 -19.87 10.37
CA ARG A 154 -14.54 -20.98 10.55
C ARG A 154 -15.61 -20.87 9.47
N ASP A 155 -15.79 -21.91 8.66
CA ASP A 155 -16.98 -22.06 7.81
C ASP A 155 -18.23 -22.00 8.71
N LYS A 156 -18.92 -20.86 8.72
CA LYS A 156 -20.24 -20.73 9.34
C LYS A 156 -21.38 -20.95 8.35
N ASP A 157 -21.08 -21.33 7.10
CA ASP A 157 -22.08 -21.45 6.03
C ASP A 157 -22.14 -22.81 5.33
N ILE A 158 -21.79 -23.91 6.01
CA ILE A 158 -22.45 -25.19 5.72
C ILE A 158 -23.70 -25.25 6.60
N LYS A 159 -24.70 -24.42 6.24
CA LYS A 159 -26.06 -24.68 6.71
C LYS A 159 -26.47 -26.03 6.12
N THR A 160 -26.62 -26.98 7.03
CA THR A 160 -27.58 -28.07 6.97
C THR A 160 -28.78 -27.66 6.12
N ILE A 161 -28.90 -28.27 4.94
CA ILE A 161 -30.16 -28.39 4.20
C ILE A 161 -30.72 -29.77 4.54
#